data_AF-A0A2V8ACU3-F1
#
_entry.id   AF-A0A2V8ACU3-F1
#
_cell.length_a   1.000
_cell.length_b   1.000
_cell.length_c   1.000
_cell.angle_alpha   90.00
_cell.angle_beta   90.00
_cell.angle_gamma   90.00
#
_symmetry.space_group_name_H-M   'P 1'
#
loop_
_entity.id
_entity.type
_entity.pdbx_description
1 polymer ?
#
loop_
_entity_poly.entity_id
_entity_poly.type
_entity_poly.pdbx_seq_one_letter_code
_entity_poly.pdbx_strand_id
1 'polypeptide(L)'
;MHGGSHRLSVWTLPAAASAPKGRRRPATNSGRSASSCRCRARRCSPSRPKFTARNGGVTLNNVGGDLRGETTNGGVTIDLRGDHWDGAGLDVETRNGGIRMTMPANYSAQLETGTTNGRINVDFPITVQGALGRQLTTILGAGGARIRAITTNGGVSIRRQ
;
A
#
# COMPACT_ATOMS: atom_id res chain seq x y z
N MET A 1 46.45 -41.87 39.73
CA MET A 1 46.19 -43.15 40.42
C MET A 1 44.75 -43.13 40.91
N HIS A 2 43.91 -44.03 40.35
CA HIS A 2 42.57 -44.45 40.82
C HIS A 2 41.46 -43.36 40.81
N GLY A 3 40.26 -43.55 40.27
CA GLY A 3 39.56 -44.74 39.80
C GLY A 3 38.08 -44.65 40.23
N GLY A 4 37.15 -45.04 39.34
CA GLY A 4 35.76 -45.44 39.65
C GLY A 4 34.74 -44.31 39.77
N SER A 5 33.87 -44.04 38.79
CA SER A 5 32.63 -44.78 38.43
C SER A 5 31.66 -45.01 39.58
N HIS A 6 30.43 -44.50 39.48
CA HIS A 6 29.20 -45.31 39.54
C HIS A 6 27.97 -44.53 39.02
N ARG A 7 27.34 -45.10 38.00
CA ARG A 7 26.00 -44.78 37.49
C ARG A 7 24.93 -45.26 38.47
N LEU A 8 23.82 -44.54 38.57
CA LEU A 8 22.50 -45.15 38.80
C LEU A 8 21.45 -44.47 37.93
N SER A 9 20.80 -45.32 37.16
CA SER A 9 19.74 -45.07 36.19
C SER A 9 18.38 -45.15 36.89
N VAL A 10 17.42 -44.29 36.55
CA VAL A 10 16.00 -44.63 36.70
C VAL A 10 15.28 -44.31 35.39
N TRP A 11 14.61 -45.34 34.90
CA TRP A 11 13.74 -45.39 33.74
C TRP A 11 12.31 -44.96 34.11
N THR A 12 11.66 -44.17 33.25
CA THR A 12 10.22 -44.28 32.97
C THR A 12 9.93 -43.79 31.54
N LEU A 13 9.35 -44.67 30.70
CA LEU A 13 8.68 -44.39 29.41
C LEU A 13 7.13 -44.43 29.64
N PRO A 14 6.28 -44.21 28.61
CA PRO A 14 5.81 -42.94 28.06
C PRO A 14 4.31 -42.70 28.37
N ALA A 15 3.82 -41.47 28.22
CA ALA A 15 2.38 -41.23 28.15
C ALA A 15 2.06 -40.16 27.10
N ALA A 16 1.14 -40.53 26.22
CA ALA A 16 0.66 -39.76 25.09
C ALA A 16 -0.32 -38.65 25.50
N ALA A 17 -0.51 -37.75 24.53
CA ALA A 17 -1.77 -37.09 24.16
C ALA A 17 -2.01 -35.64 24.58
N SER A 18 -2.43 -34.91 23.54
CA SER A 18 -3.42 -33.83 23.52
C SER A 18 -2.94 -32.38 23.67
N ALA A 19 -2.80 -31.76 22.50
CA ALA A 19 -2.77 -30.33 22.30
C ALA A 19 -4.08 -29.64 22.72
N PRO A 20 -4.02 -28.46 23.35
CA PRO A 20 -5.11 -27.50 23.35
C PRO A 20 -4.86 -26.37 22.33
N LYS A 21 -5.87 -26.17 21.47
CA LYS A 21 -6.00 -25.11 20.48
C LYS A 21 -5.84 -23.73 21.12
N GLY A 22 -4.77 -23.02 20.75
CA GLY A 22 -4.60 -21.60 21.01
C GLY A 22 -5.67 -20.78 20.29
N ARG A 23 -6.60 -20.21 21.06
CA ARG A 23 -7.64 -19.31 20.58
C ARG A 23 -7.01 -17.95 20.25
N ARG A 24 -6.52 -17.78 19.01
CA ARG A 24 -6.09 -16.47 18.48
C ARG A 24 -7.31 -15.66 18.04
N ARG A 25 -7.39 -14.43 18.57
CA ARG A 25 -8.34 -13.37 18.17
C ARG A 25 -8.19 -13.08 16.67
N PRO A 26 -9.28 -12.79 15.92
CA PRO A 26 -9.15 -12.39 14.53
C PRO A 26 -8.70 -10.94 14.45
N ALA A 27 -7.44 -10.71 14.06
CA ALA A 27 -7.03 -9.43 13.51
C ALA A 27 -7.53 -9.37 12.05
N THR A 28 -8.56 -8.57 11.82
CA THR A 28 -8.95 -8.07 10.52
C THR A 28 -7.81 -7.24 9.93
N ASN A 29 -7.05 -7.82 9.01
CA ASN A 29 -6.69 -7.19 7.73
C ASN A 29 -5.95 -8.25 6.90
N SER A 30 -6.64 -8.90 5.96
CA SER A 30 -6.04 -9.89 5.08
C SER A 30 -5.18 -9.20 4.03
N GLY A 31 -3.98 -8.80 4.41
CA GLY A 31 -2.89 -8.53 3.48
C GLY A 31 -2.48 -9.84 2.81
N ARG A 32 -3.00 -10.11 1.61
CA ARG A 32 -2.37 -11.08 0.70
C ARG A 32 -1.22 -10.36 0.02
N SER A 33 -0.03 -10.50 0.61
CA SER A 33 1.23 -10.27 -0.09
C SER A 33 1.36 -11.37 -1.15
N ALA A 34 1.28 -11.01 -2.43
CA ALA A 34 1.50 -11.94 -3.54
C ALA A 34 2.97 -11.83 -4.00
N SER A 35 3.84 -12.61 -3.38
CA SER A 35 5.23 -12.78 -3.81
C SER A 35 5.65 -14.24 -3.67
N SER A 36 5.28 -15.05 -4.67
CA SER A 36 6.08 -16.15 -5.24
C SER A 36 5.26 -16.91 -6.28
N CYS A 37 5.25 -16.42 -7.52
CA CYS A 37 4.73 -17.21 -8.64
C CYS A 37 5.81 -18.20 -9.10
N ARG A 38 5.68 -19.47 -8.72
CA ARG A 38 6.33 -20.59 -9.40
C ARG A 38 5.49 -20.95 -10.63
N CYS A 39 5.71 -20.27 -11.75
CA CYS A 39 4.97 -20.51 -12.99
C CYS A 39 5.42 -21.83 -13.65
N ARG A 40 4.54 -22.84 -13.64
CA ARG A 40 4.52 -23.90 -14.66
C ARG A 40 3.49 -23.47 -15.70
N ALA A 41 3.92 -23.42 -16.96
CA ALA A 41 3.27 -22.79 -18.09
C ALA A 41 1.75 -23.08 -18.24
N ARG A 42 1.10 -22.13 -18.91
CA ARG A 42 -0.28 -22.10 -19.49
C ARG A 42 -1.31 -21.39 -18.60
N ARG A 43 -1.55 -20.09 -18.91
CA ARG A 43 -2.60 -19.19 -18.39
C ARG A 43 -2.36 -18.54 -17.01
N CYS A 44 -1.46 -17.56 -16.95
CA CYS A 44 -1.64 -16.43 -16.03
C CYS A 44 -2.45 -15.35 -16.74
N SER A 45 -3.63 -15.04 -16.22
CA SER A 45 -4.40 -13.85 -16.62
C SER A 45 -3.70 -12.60 -16.06
N PRO A 46 -3.57 -11.49 -16.81
CA PRO A 46 -3.04 -10.24 -16.29
C PRO A 46 -4.09 -9.57 -15.39
N SER A 47 -4.33 -10.11 -14.20
CA SER A 47 -5.25 -9.52 -13.25
C SER A 47 -4.53 -8.44 -12.45
N ARG A 48 -4.89 -7.18 -12.71
CA ARG A 48 -4.48 -6.01 -11.92
C ARG A 48 -4.80 -6.24 -10.44
N PRO A 49 -3.85 -6.07 -9.51
CA PRO A 49 -4.15 -6.11 -8.08
C PRO A 49 -5.11 -4.97 -7.71
N LYS A 50 -6.37 -5.33 -7.41
CA LYS A 50 -7.39 -4.42 -6.87
C LYS A 50 -7.49 -4.60 -5.35
N PHE A 51 -7.39 -3.51 -4.60
CA PHE A 51 -7.63 -3.47 -3.17
C PHE A 51 -8.82 -2.55 -2.84
N THR A 52 -9.66 -2.98 -1.90
CA THR A 52 -10.80 -2.19 -1.42
C THR A 52 -10.74 -2.09 0.10
N ALA A 53 -10.87 -0.86 0.61
CA ALA A 53 -10.90 -0.59 2.05
C ALA A 53 -12.25 0.04 2.39
N ARG A 54 -13.10 -0.67 3.15
CA ARG A 54 -14.46 -0.17 3.44
C ARG A 54 -14.49 0.73 4.68
N ASN A 55 -13.68 0.39 5.69
CA ASN A 55 -13.57 1.09 6.96
C ASN A 55 -12.09 1.12 7.38
N GLY A 56 -11.39 2.22 7.10
CA GLY A 56 -9.96 2.35 7.35
C GLY A 56 -9.25 3.15 6.25
N GLY A 57 -8.24 3.92 6.66
CA GLY A 57 -7.40 4.66 5.73
C GLY A 57 -6.55 3.72 4.87
N VAL A 58 -6.24 4.16 3.66
CA VAL A 58 -5.32 3.44 2.75
C VAL A 58 -3.97 4.12 2.85
N THR A 59 -2.94 3.36 3.22
CA THR A 59 -1.55 3.86 3.21
C THR A 59 -0.75 3.07 2.18
N LEU A 60 -0.23 3.77 1.18
CA LEU A 60 0.63 3.23 0.13
C LEU A 60 2.04 3.78 0.35
N ASN A 61 3.00 2.91 0.65
CA ASN A 61 4.40 3.29 0.87
C ASN A 61 5.28 2.57 -0.14
N ASN A 62 6.04 3.33 -0.94
CA ASN A 62 7.01 2.76 -1.90
C ASN A 62 6.40 1.63 -2.76
N VAL A 63 5.23 1.91 -3.33
CA VAL A 63 4.50 0.94 -4.14
C VAL A 63 4.74 1.21 -5.62
N GLY A 64 4.71 0.14 -6.42
CA GLY A 64 4.77 0.18 -7.87
C GLY A 64 3.81 -0.83 -8.48
N GLY A 65 3.74 -0.88 -9.80
CA GLY A 65 2.93 -1.79 -10.60
C GLY A 65 1.68 -1.12 -11.17
N ASP A 66 0.62 -1.90 -11.27
CA ASP A 66 -0.72 -1.47 -11.71
C ASP A 66 -1.66 -1.63 -10.52
N LEU A 67 -1.85 -0.55 -9.76
CA LEU A 67 -2.53 -0.58 -8.48
C LEU A 67 -3.85 0.16 -8.55
N ARG A 68 -4.93 -0.51 -8.13
CA ARG A 68 -6.25 0.11 -8.02
C ARG A 68 -6.80 0.01 -6.60
N GLY A 69 -7.06 1.17 -6.01
CA GLY A 69 -7.55 1.32 -4.65
C GLY A 69 -8.89 2.05 -4.58
N GLU A 70 -9.84 1.51 -3.82
CA GLU A 70 -11.10 2.22 -3.54
C GLU A 70 -11.33 2.23 -2.03
N THR A 71 -11.59 3.40 -1.45
CA THR A 71 -11.99 3.54 -0.05
C THR A 71 -13.25 4.38 0.13
N THR A 72 -14.05 4.06 1.15
CA THR A 72 -15.31 4.78 1.41
C THR A 72 -15.19 5.66 2.65
N ASN A 73 -14.65 5.13 3.75
CA ASN A 73 -14.53 5.83 5.02
C ASN A 73 -13.08 5.73 5.50
N GLY A 74 -12.26 6.69 5.10
CA GLY A 74 -10.83 6.69 5.39
C GLY A 74 -10.05 7.61 4.44
N GLY A 75 -9.05 8.30 5.01
CA GLY A 75 -8.09 9.06 4.21
C GLY A 75 -7.15 8.15 3.43
N VAL A 76 -6.59 8.69 2.35
CA VAL A 76 -5.56 8.02 1.55
C VAL A 76 -4.25 8.73 1.79
N THR A 77 -3.22 8.00 2.20
CA THR A 77 -1.85 8.49 2.32
C THR A 77 -0.98 7.77 1.30
N ILE A 78 -0.33 8.52 0.43
CA ILE A 78 0.54 8.00 -0.63
C ILE A 78 1.94 8.58 -0.39
N ASP A 79 2.90 7.72 -0.08
CA ASP A 79 4.32 8.04 0.06
C ASP A 79 5.06 7.42 -1.14
N LEU A 80 5.35 8.28 -2.12
CA LEU A 80 6.14 7.94 -3.30
C LEU A 80 7.62 8.10 -2.95
N ARG A 81 8.45 7.19 -3.47
CA ARG A 81 9.90 7.20 -3.28
C ARG A 81 10.58 6.87 -4.60
N GLY A 82 11.85 7.23 -4.70
CA GLY A 82 12.61 7.15 -5.94
C GLY A 82 12.41 8.38 -6.82
N ASP A 83 12.64 8.22 -8.11
CA ASP A 83 12.59 9.28 -9.12
C ASP A 83 11.46 9.08 -10.14
N HIS A 84 10.78 7.92 -10.14
CA HIS A 84 9.65 7.64 -11.02
C HIS A 84 8.75 6.55 -10.47
N TRP A 85 7.59 6.35 -11.12
CA TRP A 85 6.68 5.25 -10.81
C TRP A 85 7.07 3.97 -11.58
N ASP A 86 7.41 2.92 -10.83
CA ASP A 86 7.73 1.60 -11.36
C ASP A 86 6.47 0.80 -11.70
N GLY A 87 5.83 1.03 -12.85
CA GLY A 87 4.70 0.21 -13.31
C GLY A 87 3.72 0.93 -14.25
N ALA A 88 2.54 0.33 -14.45
CA ALA A 88 1.52 0.89 -15.34
C ALA A 88 0.86 2.15 -14.76
N GLY A 89 0.69 2.22 -13.43
CA GLY A 89 0.13 3.39 -12.75
C GLY A 89 -0.57 3.08 -11.44
N LEU A 90 -1.08 4.15 -10.83
CA LEU A 90 -1.87 4.12 -9.61
C LEU A 90 -3.23 4.77 -9.87
N ASP A 91 -4.31 4.11 -9.48
CA ASP A 91 -5.66 4.67 -9.49
C ASP A 91 -6.30 4.48 -8.11
N VAL A 92 -6.46 5.56 -7.35
CA VAL A 92 -7.06 5.54 -6.02
C VAL A 92 -8.22 6.50 -5.93
N GLU A 93 -9.34 6.00 -5.42
CA GLU A 93 -10.54 6.78 -5.17
C GLU A 93 -10.97 6.68 -3.70
N THR A 94 -11.31 7.81 -3.08
CA THR A 94 -11.92 7.85 -1.75
C THR A 94 -13.23 8.65 -1.74
N ARG A 95 -14.24 8.20 -0.99
CA ARG A 95 -15.48 8.98 -0.81
C ARG A 95 -15.41 9.93 0.38
N ASN A 96 -15.09 9.44 1.58
CA ASN A 96 -15.07 10.22 2.81
C ASN A 96 -13.69 10.15 3.45
N GLY A 97 -12.82 11.06 3.02
CA GLY A 97 -11.43 11.11 3.47
C GLY A 97 -10.57 12.04 2.63
N GLY A 98 -9.61 12.69 3.28
CA GLY A 98 -8.60 13.48 2.58
C GLY A 98 -7.58 12.60 1.88
N ILE A 99 -6.95 13.14 0.83
CA ILE A 99 -5.82 12.53 0.16
C ILE A 99 -4.58 13.31 0.55
N ARG A 100 -3.56 12.62 1.05
CA ARG A 100 -2.25 13.18 1.34
C ARG A 100 -1.21 12.46 0.49
N MET A 101 -0.53 13.19 -0.36
CA MET A 101 0.53 12.67 -1.22
C MET A 101 1.86 13.34 -0.87
N THR A 102 2.90 12.53 -0.70
CA THR A 102 4.27 12.97 -0.48
C THR A 102 5.16 12.34 -1.54
N MET A 103 6.02 13.13 -2.17
CA MET A 103 6.93 12.66 -3.21
C MET A 103 8.24 13.46 -3.23
N PRO A 104 9.35 12.89 -3.73
CA PRO A 104 10.60 13.61 -3.91
C PRO A 104 10.49 14.73 -4.95
N ALA A 105 11.32 15.76 -4.83
CA ALA A 105 11.24 16.92 -5.72
C ALA A 105 11.54 16.64 -7.20
N ASN A 106 12.33 15.59 -7.47
CA ASN A 106 12.74 15.12 -8.79
C ASN A 106 11.86 13.97 -9.34
N TYR A 107 10.72 13.70 -8.70
CA TYR A 107 9.85 12.59 -9.10
C TYR A 107 9.18 12.85 -10.45
N SER A 108 9.23 11.86 -11.34
CA SER A 108 8.70 11.90 -12.70
C SER A 108 7.46 11.02 -12.82
N ALA A 109 6.32 11.64 -13.08
CA ALA A 109 5.03 10.98 -13.29
C ALA A 109 3.99 11.93 -13.87
N GLN A 110 2.91 11.38 -14.43
CA GLN A 110 1.72 12.17 -14.73
C GLN A 110 0.78 12.16 -13.52
N LEU A 111 0.62 13.29 -12.85
CA LEU A 111 -0.22 13.42 -11.67
C LEU A 111 -1.61 13.93 -12.03
N GLU A 112 -2.63 13.19 -11.62
CA GLU A 112 -4.04 13.56 -11.72
C GLU A 112 -4.68 13.47 -10.33
N THR A 113 -5.19 14.58 -9.82
CA THR A 113 -5.75 14.61 -8.47
C THR A 113 -6.92 15.57 -8.38
N GLY A 114 -7.90 15.27 -7.53
CA GLY A 114 -9.11 16.07 -7.48
C GLY A 114 -9.97 15.83 -6.25
N THR A 115 -10.84 16.80 -5.96
CA THR A 115 -11.84 16.74 -4.91
C THR A 115 -13.17 17.32 -5.35
N THR A 116 -14.28 16.66 -5.08
CA THR A 116 -15.62 17.23 -5.30
C THR A 116 -15.94 18.29 -4.24
N ASN A 117 -15.78 17.92 -2.96
CA ASN A 117 -16.11 18.73 -1.79
C ASN A 117 -14.86 18.85 -0.91
N GLY A 118 -14.02 19.84 -1.25
CA GLY A 118 -12.78 20.11 -0.56
C GLY A 118 -11.94 21.13 -1.30
N ARG A 119 -10.71 21.33 -0.81
CA ARG A 119 -9.70 22.16 -1.47
C ARG A 119 -8.50 21.30 -1.82
N ILE A 120 -7.86 21.62 -2.94
CA ILE A 120 -6.55 21.08 -3.32
C ILE A 120 -5.50 22.06 -2.81
N ASN A 121 -4.57 21.56 -2.01
CA ASN A 121 -3.40 22.30 -1.55
C ASN A 121 -2.14 21.63 -2.11
N VAL A 122 -1.30 22.45 -2.74
CA VAL A 122 0.00 22.05 -3.27
C VAL A 122 1.04 22.96 -2.64
N ASP A 123 1.90 22.40 -1.79
CA ASP A 123 2.88 23.16 -0.99
C ASP A 123 4.15 23.53 -1.79
N PHE A 124 4.07 23.57 -3.12
CA PHE A 124 5.24 23.80 -3.97
C PHE A 124 4.85 24.42 -5.32
N PRO A 125 5.77 25.17 -5.96
CA PRO A 125 5.47 25.80 -7.25
C PRO A 125 5.29 24.70 -8.31
N ILE A 126 4.09 24.65 -8.89
CA ILE A 126 3.77 23.80 -10.04
C ILE A 126 3.30 24.65 -11.21
N THR A 127 3.68 24.24 -12.40
CA THR A 127 3.09 24.75 -13.62
C THR A 127 1.79 23.99 -13.84
N VAL A 128 0.67 24.60 -13.46
CA VAL A 128 -0.65 24.06 -13.76
C VAL A 128 -1.00 24.43 -15.19
N GLN A 129 -1.30 23.44 -16.02
CA GLN A 129 -1.91 23.68 -17.33
C GLN A 129 -3.43 23.70 -17.14
N GLY A 130 -4.04 24.89 -17.23
CA GLY A 130 -5.49 25.07 -17.12
C GLY A 130 -5.95 25.81 -15.86
N ALA A 131 -7.25 25.74 -15.57
CA ALA A 131 -7.86 26.41 -14.42
C ALA A 131 -7.64 25.62 -13.12
N LEU A 132 -7.11 26.28 -12.09
CA LEU A 132 -7.06 25.76 -10.72
C LEU A 132 -8.49 25.69 -10.16
N GLY A 133 -9.09 24.51 -10.28
CA GLY A 133 -10.45 24.24 -9.80
C GLY A 133 -10.49 23.09 -8.79
N ARG A 134 -11.47 22.22 -8.97
CA ARG A 134 -11.69 21.01 -8.18
C ARG A 134 -10.85 19.80 -8.62
N GLN A 135 -10.09 19.96 -9.69
CA GLN A 135 -9.19 18.95 -10.23
C GLN A 135 -7.91 19.60 -10.72
N LEU A 136 -6.80 18.89 -10.55
CA LEU A 136 -5.46 19.28 -10.92
C LEU A 136 -4.85 18.13 -11.73
N THR A 137 -4.43 18.45 -12.95
CA THR A 137 -3.64 17.55 -13.78
C THR A 137 -2.35 18.25 -14.12
N THR A 138 -1.22 17.61 -13.83
CA THR A 138 0.10 18.17 -14.12
C THR A 138 1.10 17.06 -14.43
N ILE A 139 2.14 17.42 -15.18
CA ILE A 139 3.25 16.54 -15.50
C ILE A 139 4.38 16.89 -14.53
N LEU A 140 4.83 15.91 -13.76
CA LEU A 140 5.96 16.03 -12.86
C LEU A 140 7.22 15.52 -13.55
N GLY A 141 8.33 16.24 -13.41
CA GLY A 141 9.62 15.85 -13.98
C GLY A 141 9.55 15.61 -15.49
N ALA A 142 10.02 14.44 -15.93
CA ALA A 142 9.96 14.00 -17.33
C ALA A 142 8.59 13.40 -17.75
N GLY A 143 7.62 13.33 -16.83
CA GLY A 143 6.36 12.61 -17.00
C GLY A 143 6.50 11.11 -16.73
N GLY A 144 5.66 10.28 -17.35
CA GLY A 144 5.71 8.82 -17.19
C GLY A 144 4.35 8.21 -16.82
N ALA A 145 4.37 7.23 -15.92
CA ALA A 145 3.16 6.52 -15.52
C ALA A 145 2.14 7.46 -14.84
N ARG A 146 0.86 7.12 -14.97
CA ARG A 146 -0.23 7.92 -14.42
C ARG A 146 -0.46 7.59 -12.96
N ILE A 147 -0.48 8.61 -12.12
CA ILE A 147 -0.84 8.56 -10.71
C ILE A 147 -2.13 9.36 -10.54
N ARG A 148 -3.24 8.66 -10.33
CA ARG A 148 -4.57 9.22 -10.16
C ARG A 148 -5.06 9.05 -8.73
N ALA A 149 -5.47 10.15 -8.10
CA ALA A 149 -5.97 10.17 -6.74
C ALA A 149 -7.17 11.13 -6.59
N ILE A 150 -8.39 10.59 -6.48
CA ILE A 150 -9.63 11.38 -6.43
C ILE A 150 -10.36 11.20 -5.11
N THR A 151 -10.84 12.29 -4.51
CA THR A 151 -11.72 12.26 -3.33
C THR A 151 -13.07 12.92 -3.61
N THR A 152 -14.15 12.42 -3.01
CA THR A 152 -15.45 13.13 -3.04
C THR A 152 -15.54 14.13 -1.90
N ASN A 153 -15.33 13.71 -0.66
CA ASN A 153 -15.46 14.54 0.54
C ASN A 153 -14.14 14.53 1.31
N GLY A 154 -13.33 15.56 1.11
CA GLY A 154 -12.01 15.67 1.71
C GLY A 154 -11.09 16.61 0.93
N GLY A 155 -10.12 17.19 1.62
CA GLY A 155 -9.06 17.95 0.98
C GLY A 155 -8.04 17.04 0.30
N VAL A 156 -7.39 17.57 -0.73
CA VAL A 156 -6.18 16.98 -1.31
C VAL A 156 -5.00 17.83 -0.82
N SER A 157 -3.97 17.20 -0.29
CA SER A 157 -2.72 17.86 0.09
C SER A 157 -1.55 17.15 -0.57
N ILE A 158 -0.77 17.91 -1.33
CA ILE A 158 0.36 17.39 -2.09
C ILE A 158 1.61 18.11 -1.60
N ARG A 159 2.59 17.31 -1.16
CA ARG A 159 3.84 17.79 -0.58
C ARG A 159 5.03 17.21 -1.31
N ARG A 160 6.06 18.03 -1.43
CA ARG A 160 7.40 17.56 -1.77
C ARG A 160 8.22 17.39 -0.50
N GLN A 161 9.02 16.32 -0.45
CA GLN A 161 10.06 16.11 0.56
C GLN A 161 11.44 16.38 -0.02
#